data_AF-A0A8R1HJ82-F1
#
_entry.id   AF-A0A8R1HJ82-F1
#
_cell.length_a   1.000
_cell.length_b   1.000
_cell.length_c   1.000
_cell.angle_alpha   90.00
_cell.angle_beta   90.00
_cell.angle_gamma   90.00
#
_symmetry.space_group_name_H-M   'P 1'
#
loop_
_entity.id
_entity.type
_entity.pdbx_description
1 polymer ?
#
loop_
_entity_poly.entity_id
_entity_poly.type
_entity_poly.pdbx_seq_one_letter_code
_entity_poly.pdbx_strand_id
1 'polypeptide(L)'
;MQSSISVVLLIVLFAGVVELCGNVNTATPAAAENKTEGGRKRRSVYNVDDIQVELQTTLNSASDMEFSKIENVVGPAYEQLVAGAKRHVKTEVNGGTVMKYTLINADCGEAQLFARAIKDTTSFVTGATVTCNNQVSTI
;
A
#
# COMPACT_ATOMS: atom_id res chain seq x y z
N MET A 1 -37.46 16.22 -25.43
CA MET A 1 -36.68 15.01 -25.77
C MET A 1 -35.58 14.90 -24.73
N GLN A 2 -35.71 13.96 -23.80
CA GLN A 2 -34.83 13.81 -22.64
C GLN A 2 -33.99 12.55 -22.88
N SER A 3 -32.71 12.72 -23.21
CA SER A 3 -31.78 11.62 -23.46
C SER A 3 -31.34 11.01 -22.13
N SER A 4 -31.84 9.82 -21.82
CA SER A 4 -31.35 8.97 -20.74
C SER A 4 -30.13 8.19 -21.23
N ILE A 5 -28.94 8.60 -20.80
CA ILE A 5 -27.71 7.84 -21.02
C ILE A 5 -27.70 6.69 -20.00
N SER A 6 -27.91 5.48 -20.49
CA SER A 6 -27.84 4.25 -19.72
C SER A 6 -26.35 3.89 -19.51
N VAL A 7 -25.82 4.12 -18.31
CA VAL A 7 -24.46 3.71 -17.93
C VAL A 7 -24.53 2.27 -17.45
N VAL A 8 -24.25 1.34 -18.35
CA VAL A 8 -24.09 -0.09 -18.05
C VAL A 8 -22.73 -0.29 -17.37
N LEU A 9 -22.74 -0.50 -16.05
CA LEU A 9 -21.54 -0.85 -15.28
C LEU A 9 -21.36 -2.37 -15.31
N LEU A 10 -20.45 -2.86 -16.15
CA LEU A 10 -20.02 -4.27 -16.19
C LEU A 10 -18.94 -4.50 -15.12
N ILE A 11 -19.30 -5.15 -14.01
CA ILE A 11 -18.34 -5.63 -13.01
C ILE A 11 -17.94 -7.05 -13.42
N VAL A 12 -16.74 -7.19 -13.97
CA VAL A 12 -16.10 -8.49 -14.23
C VAL A 12 -15.58 -9.04 -12.90
N LEU A 13 -16.12 -10.20 -12.51
CA LEU A 13 -15.68 -11.01 -11.38
C LEU A 13 -14.23 -11.45 -11.61
N PHE A 14 -13.30 -11.00 -10.76
CA PHE A 14 -11.96 -11.56 -10.71
C PHE A 14 -12.01 -12.93 -10.04
N ALA A 15 -12.14 -13.96 -10.88
CA ALA A 15 -11.82 -15.34 -10.52
C ALA A 15 -10.32 -15.44 -10.19
N GLY A 16 -10.02 -16.28 -9.21
CA GLY A 16 -8.77 -16.30 -8.46
C GLY A 16 -7.50 -16.40 -9.29
N VAL A 17 -6.53 -15.57 -8.93
CA VAL A 17 -5.13 -15.83 -9.22
C VAL A 17 -4.67 -16.82 -8.14
N VAL A 18 -4.62 -18.10 -8.51
CA VAL A 18 -3.99 -19.14 -7.71
C VAL A 18 -2.48 -18.89 -7.84
N GLU A 19 -1.86 -18.35 -6.79
CA GLU A 19 -0.40 -18.32 -6.71
C GLU A 19 0.10 -19.76 -6.58
N LEU A 20 0.62 -20.28 -7.70
CA LEU A 20 1.52 -21.43 -7.74
C LEU A 20 2.83 -21.03 -7.04
N CYS A 21 2.85 -21.07 -5.71
CA CYS A 21 4.09 -21.09 -4.95
C CYS A 21 4.77 -22.45 -5.15
N GLY A 22 5.64 -22.52 -6.15
CA GLY A 22 6.58 -23.62 -6.33
C GLY A 22 7.62 -23.64 -5.20
N ASN A 23 7.60 -24.69 -4.40
CA ASN A 23 8.70 -25.65 -4.19
C ASN A 23 8.45 -26.40 -2.87
N VAL A 24 7.82 -27.57 -2.98
CA VAL A 24 7.60 -28.51 -1.89
C VAL A 24 8.89 -29.28 -1.63
N ASN A 25 9.69 -28.84 -0.66
CA ASN A 25 10.57 -29.76 0.04
C ASN A 25 9.75 -30.50 1.11
N THR A 26 9.52 -31.76 0.79
CA THR A 26 8.84 -32.83 1.52
C THR A 26 9.13 -32.91 3.01
N ALA A 27 8.07 -32.86 3.83
CA ALA A 27 7.95 -33.64 5.07
C ALA A 27 6.48 -34.08 5.23
N THR A 28 6.27 -35.39 5.24
CA THR A 28 4.96 -36.09 5.30
C THR A 28 4.22 -35.83 6.62
N PRO A 29 2.87 -35.74 6.63
CA PRO A 29 2.10 -35.19 7.75
C PRO A 29 1.80 -36.22 8.86
N ALA A 30 1.84 -35.78 10.12
CA ALA A 30 1.15 -36.47 11.20
C ALA A 30 -0.28 -35.93 11.30
N ALA A 31 -1.25 -36.83 11.19
CA ALA A 31 -2.66 -36.56 11.27
C ALA A 31 -3.06 -35.97 12.64
N ALA A 32 -3.84 -34.90 12.60
CA ALA A 32 -4.77 -34.55 13.66
C ALA A 32 -6.00 -33.88 13.01
N GLU A 33 -7.01 -34.71 12.69
CA GLU A 33 -8.38 -34.25 12.51
C GLU A 33 -8.95 -33.84 13.86
N ASN A 34 -9.45 -32.61 13.99
CA ASN A 34 -10.89 -32.31 14.13
C ASN A 34 -11.15 -30.85 14.58
N LYS A 35 -12.20 -30.26 13.98
CA LYS A 35 -13.05 -29.16 14.47
C LYS A 35 -12.33 -27.88 14.93
N THR A 36 -12.57 -26.72 14.33
CA THR A 36 -13.87 -26.02 14.38
C THR A 36 -13.83 -24.88 13.36
N GLU A 37 -14.97 -24.60 12.73
CA GLU A 37 -15.25 -23.30 12.12
C GLU A 37 -14.78 -22.16 13.05
N GLY A 38 -14.13 -21.15 12.49
CA GLY A 38 -13.75 -20.00 13.29
C GLY A 38 -12.68 -19.19 12.61
N GLY A 39 -13.15 -18.29 11.74
CA GLY A 39 -12.48 -17.04 11.36
C GLY A 39 -10.97 -17.12 11.25
N ARG A 40 -10.47 -17.07 10.01
CA ARG A 40 -9.14 -16.59 9.67
C ARG A 40 -8.90 -15.34 10.52
N LYS A 41 -8.25 -15.50 11.67
CA LYS A 41 -7.85 -14.39 12.54
C LYS A 41 -6.85 -13.64 11.69
N ARG A 42 -7.35 -12.66 10.93
CA ARG A 42 -6.57 -11.51 10.50
C ARG A 42 -5.84 -11.13 11.77
N ARG A 43 -4.51 -11.31 11.74
CA ARG A 43 -3.63 -10.98 12.84
C ARG A 43 -3.73 -9.47 12.95
N SER A 44 -4.77 -8.99 13.61
CA SER A 44 -4.95 -7.60 13.97
C SER A 44 -3.91 -7.40 15.05
N VAL A 45 -2.71 -7.06 14.60
CA VAL A 45 -1.66 -6.52 15.45
C VAL A 45 -2.15 -5.12 15.80
N TYR A 46 -3.01 -5.07 16.81
CA TYR A 46 -3.30 -3.84 17.53
C TYR A 46 -1.97 -3.34 18.11
N ASN A 47 -1.69 -2.06 17.87
CA ASN A 47 -0.43 -1.35 18.08
C ASN A 47 0.60 -1.58 16.96
N VAL A 48 0.41 -0.90 15.84
CA VAL A 48 1.53 -0.62 14.94
C VAL A 48 2.06 0.74 15.33
N ASP A 49 3.30 0.75 15.80
CA ASP A 49 4.15 1.94 15.82
C ASP A 49 4.04 2.66 14.47
N ASP A 50 3.95 3.99 14.49
CA ASP A 50 3.94 4.89 13.31
C ASP A 50 4.52 4.24 12.04
N ILE A 51 3.65 3.89 11.07
CA ILE A 51 4.08 3.25 9.82
C ILE A 51 4.70 4.32 8.94
N GLN A 52 5.92 4.06 8.44
CA GLN A 52 6.65 5.02 7.63
C GLN A 52 6.71 4.54 6.19
N VAL A 53 6.16 5.34 5.28
CA VAL A 53 6.29 5.16 3.84
C VAL A 53 7.27 6.20 3.32
N GLU A 54 8.39 5.77 2.76
CA GLU A 54 9.37 6.67 2.14
C GLU A 54 9.37 6.44 0.63
N LEU A 55 9.20 7.52 -0.11
CA LEU A 55 9.13 7.54 -1.57
C LEU A 55 10.42 8.18 -2.08
N GLN A 56 11.19 7.40 -2.82
CA GLN A 56 12.36 7.92 -3.53
C GLN A 56 11.88 8.62 -4.79
N THR A 57 12.36 9.84 -5.01
CA THR A 57 11.94 10.65 -6.16
C THR A 57 13.13 11.06 -7.02
N THR A 58 12.87 11.30 -8.31
CA THR A 58 13.83 11.95 -9.22
C THR A 58 13.91 13.47 -9.02
N LEU A 59 13.15 14.02 -8.08
CA LEU A 59 13.07 15.46 -7.89
C LEU A 59 14.24 15.95 -7.05
N ASN A 60 14.84 17.08 -7.48
CA ASN A 60 15.87 17.76 -6.70
C ASN A 60 15.28 18.51 -5.49
N SER A 61 13.97 18.74 -5.50
CA SER A 61 13.18 19.30 -4.40
C SER A 61 11.73 18.86 -4.56
N ALA A 62 11.09 18.45 -3.47
CA ALA A 62 9.65 18.21 -3.42
C ALA A 62 8.97 19.29 -2.56
N SER A 63 7.82 19.77 -3.02
CA SER A 63 6.97 20.74 -2.33
C SER A 63 5.60 20.14 -2.03
N ASP A 64 4.76 20.90 -1.34
CA ASP A 64 3.36 20.53 -1.07
C ASP A 64 2.56 20.29 -2.36
N MET A 65 2.99 20.87 -3.49
CA MET A 65 2.36 20.66 -4.79
C MET A 65 2.53 19.21 -5.27
N GLU A 66 3.71 18.61 -5.07
CA GLU A 66 3.98 17.23 -5.46
C GLU A 66 3.23 16.26 -4.55
N PHE A 67 3.14 16.54 -3.25
CA PHE A 67 2.26 15.77 -2.35
C PHE A 67 0.80 15.86 -2.80
N SER A 68 0.34 17.05 -3.17
CA SER A 68 -1.03 17.25 -3.64
C SER A 68 -1.32 16.46 -4.91
N LYS A 69 -0.36 16.31 -5.82
CA LYS A 69 -0.51 15.45 -7.02
C LYS A 69 -0.71 13.98 -6.62
N ILE A 70 0.08 13.48 -5.68
CA ILE A 70 -0.07 12.12 -5.16
C ILE A 70 -1.45 11.95 -4.52
N GLU A 71 -1.87 12.90 -3.68
CA GLU A 71 -3.13 12.84 -2.96
C GLU A 71 -4.35 12.98 -3.88
N ASN A 72 -4.27 13.78 -4.94
CA ASN A 72 -5.37 13.89 -5.90
C ASN A 72 -5.57 12.62 -6.73
N VAL A 73 -4.50 11.86 -6.97
CA VAL A 73 -4.55 10.64 -7.79
C VAL A 73 -4.85 9.41 -6.94
N VAL A 74 -4.14 9.24 -5.82
CA VAL A 74 -4.20 8.05 -4.97
C VAL A 74 -5.09 8.27 -3.75
N GLY A 75 -5.20 9.50 -3.25
CA GLY A 75 -5.96 9.84 -2.06
C GLY A 75 -7.44 9.44 -2.08
N PRO A 76 -8.21 9.52 -3.19
CA PRO A 76 -9.60 9.06 -3.19
C PRO A 76 -9.78 7.58 -2.84
N ALA A 77 -8.78 6.74 -3.17
CA ALA A 77 -8.81 5.31 -2.85
C ALA A 77 -8.30 5.00 -1.43
N TYR A 78 -7.53 5.91 -0.83
CA TYR A 78 -6.84 5.73 0.46
C TYR A 78 -7.11 6.90 1.41
N GLU A 79 -8.29 7.52 1.33
CA GLU A 79 -8.61 8.78 2.00
C GLU A 79 -8.39 8.70 3.51
N GLN A 80 -8.74 7.57 4.11
CA GLN A 80 -8.56 7.31 5.54
C GLN A 80 -7.08 7.28 5.96
N LEU A 81 -6.20 6.76 5.11
CA LEU A 81 -4.75 6.75 5.37
C LEU A 81 -4.17 8.16 5.22
N VAL A 82 -4.56 8.87 4.17
CA VAL A 82 -4.03 10.21 3.85
C VAL A 82 -4.48 11.26 4.86
N ALA A 83 -5.75 11.23 5.29
CA ALA A 83 -6.32 12.22 6.19
C ALA A 83 -5.63 12.25 7.57
N GLY A 84 -5.11 11.12 8.04
CA GLY A 84 -4.38 11.00 9.31
C GLY A 84 -2.86 11.07 9.17
N ALA A 85 -2.32 11.17 7.95
CA ALA A 85 -0.90 11.05 7.71
C ALA A 85 -0.12 12.35 8.00
N LYS A 86 1.06 12.20 8.62
CA LYS A 86 2.05 13.29 8.66
C LYS A 86 2.96 13.19 7.43
N ARG A 87 3.27 14.34 6.84
CA ARG A 87 4.09 14.44 5.62
C ARG A 87 5.41 15.14 5.93
N HIS A 88 6.50 14.64 5.36
CA HIS A 88 7.80 15.26 5.49
C HIS A 88 8.63 15.10 4.23
N VAL A 89 9.44 16.12 3.92
CA VAL A 89 10.40 16.07 2.80
C VAL A 89 11.80 15.99 3.39
N LYS A 90 12.59 15.03 2.91
CA LYS A 90 14.00 14.94 3.23
C LYS A 90 14.80 15.04 1.95
N THR A 91 15.63 16.08 1.84
CA THR A 91 16.60 16.19 0.75
C THR A 91 17.80 15.29 1.09
N GLU A 92 18.16 14.41 0.17
CA GLU A 92 19.34 13.57 0.29
C GLU A 92 20.60 14.34 -0.12
N VAL A 93 21.73 13.97 0.48
CA VAL A 93 23.04 14.61 0.26
C VAL A 93 23.49 14.51 -1.21
N ASN A 94 22.97 13.53 -1.95
CA ASN A 94 23.27 13.30 -3.37
C ASN A 94 22.34 14.04 -4.34
N GLY A 95 21.49 14.95 -3.85
CA GLY A 95 20.59 15.76 -4.67
C GLY A 95 19.24 15.11 -4.99
N GLY A 96 18.99 13.88 -4.54
CA GLY A 96 17.66 13.27 -4.58
C GLY A 96 16.76 13.80 -3.47
N THR A 97 15.44 13.73 -3.65
CA THR A 97 14.47 14.05 -2.60
C THR A 97 13.68 12.81 -2.22
N VAL A 98 13.54 12.59 -0.91
CA VAL A 98 12.67 11.57 -0.34
C VAL A 98 11.43 12.22 0.24
N MET A 99 10.27 11.77 -0.21
CA MET A 99 8.98 12.17 0.36
C MET A 99 8.53 11.10 1.35
N LYS A 100 8.21 11.51 2.58
CA LYS A 100 7.86 10.60 3.67
C LYS A 100 6.44 10.82 4.14
N TYR A 101 5.68 9.74 4.24
CA TYR A 101 4.39 9.66 4.92
C TYR A 101 4.55 8.85 6.20
N THR A 102 4.10 9.42 7.32
CA THR A 102 3.92 8.68 8.57
C THR A 102 2.44 8.45 8.76
N LEU A 103 2.01 7.20 8.61
CA LEU A 103 0.62 6.79 8.75
C LEU A 103 0.36 6.38 10.20
N ILE A 104 -0.72 6.91 10.78
CA ILE A 104 -1.14 6.64 12.15
C ILE A 104 -2.36 5.72 12.08
N ASN A 105 -2.39 4.67 12.91
CA ASN A 105 -3.50 3.70 12.96
C ASN A 105 -3.79 3.01 11.62
N ALA A 106 -2.76 2.77 10.80
CA ALA A 106 -2.88 2.11 9.51
C ALA A 106 -2.51 0.62 9.59
N ASP A 107 -3.04 -0.20 8.69
CA ASP A 107 -2.59 -1.57 8.47
C ASP A 107 -1.37 -1.60 7.54
N CYS A 108 -0.40 -2.47 7.83
CA CYS A 108 0.81 -2.58 7.02
C CYS A 108 0.56 -3.05 5.58
N GLY A 109 -0.44 -3.92 5.37
CA GLY A 109 -0.84 -4.33 4.03
C GLY A 109 -1.46 -3.16 3.25
N GLU A 110 -2.30 -2.37 3.91
CA GLU A 110 -2.86 -1.15 3.29
C GLU A 110 -1.77 -0.11 2.98
N ALA A 111 -0.80 0.09 3.88
CA ALA A 111 0.33 0.98 3.65
C ALA A 111 1.22 0.52 2.47
N GLN A 112 1.41 -0.79 2.30
CA GLN A 112 2.11 -1.36 1.14
C GLN A 112 1.33 -1.14 -0.17
N LEU A 113 0.02 -1.35 -0.15
CA LEU A 113 -0.83 -1.09 -1.32
C LEU A 113 -0.85 0.39 -1.68
N PHE A 114 -0.91 1.28 -0.68
CA PHE A 114 -0.79 2.73 -0.85
C PHE A 114 0.54 3.11 -1.50
N ALA A 115 1.65 2.66 -0.93
CA ALA A 115 2.99 2.94 -1.45
C ALA A 115 3.18 2.42 -2.90
N ARG A 116 2.64 1.23 -3.20
CA ARG A 116 2.63 0.67 -4.55
C ARG A 116 1.79 1.50 -5.52
N ALA A 117 0.58 1.90 -5.12
CA ALA A 117 -0.29 2.73 -5.93
C ALA A 117 0.39 4.06 -6.27
N ILE A 118 1.11 4.68 -5.32
CA ILE A 118 1.87 5.91 -5.58
C ILE A 118 2.97 5.65 -6.62
N LYS A 119 3.80 4.63 -6.40
CA LYS A 119 4.90 4.29 -7.31
C LYS A 119 4.39 4.02 -8.74
N ASP A 120 3.30 3.29 -8.87
CA ASP A 120 2.76 2.89 -10.18
C ASP A 120 2.05 4.05 -10.91
N THR A 121 1.57 5.07 -10.17
CA THR A 121 0.81 6.19 -10.74
C THR A 121 1.59 7.49 -10.89
N THR A 122 2.73 7.64 -10.20
CA THR A 122 3.53 8.87 -10.22
C THR A 122 4.90 8.64 -10.83
N SER A 123 5.13 9.22 -12.01
CA SER A 123 6.34 9.00 -12.81
C SER A 123 7.63 9.54 -12.20
N PHE A 124 7.53 10.48 -11.26
CA PHE A 124 8.70 11.02 -10.56
C PHE A 124 9.09 10.21 -9.32
N VAL A 125 8.25 9.26 -8.88
CA VAL A 125 8.57 8.32 -7.80
C VAL A 125 9.23 7.09 -8.42
N THR A 126 10.47 6.80 -8.03
CA THR A 126 11.28 5.71 -8.60
C THR A 126 11.29 4.47 -7.72
N GLY A 127 11.00 4.62 -6.44
CA GLY A 127 10.95 3.53 -5.48
C GLY A 127 10.15 3.92 -4.25
N ALA A 128 9.67 2.92 -3.54
CA ALA A 128 9.02 3.12 -2.26
C ALA A 128 9.51 2.08 -1.25
N THR A 129 9.67 2.51 0.00
CA THR A 129 9.91 1.63 1.13
C THR A 129 8.84 1.83 2.18
N VAL A 130 8.39 0.74 2.78
CA VAL A 130 7.39 0.75 3.87
C VAL A 130 8.03 0.10 5.08
N THR A 131 8.12 0.86 6.16
CA THR A 131 8.63 0.41 7.45
C THR A 131 7.48 0.19 8.42
N CYS A 132 7.37 -1.05 8.88
CA CYS A 132 6.30 -1.56 9.72
C CYS A 132 6.89 -2.40 10.85
N ASN A 133 6.71 -2.03 12.11
CA ASN A 133 7.24 -2.79 13.26
C ASN A 133 8.74 -3.14 13.10
N ASN A 134 9.56 -2.18 12.68
CA ASN A 134 10.99 -2.34 12.35
C ASN A 134 11.31 -3.28 11.18
N GLN A 135 10.32 -3.76 10.43
CA GLN A 135 10.52 -4.48 9.17
C GLN A 135 10.39 -3.52 7.99
N VAL A 136 11.37 -3.54 7.10
CA VAL A 136 11.38 -2.71 5.89
C VAL A 136 10.98 -3.58 4.70
N SER A 137 9.96 -3.14 3.97
CA SER A 137 9.54 -3.72 2.70
C SER A 137 9.88 -2.75 1.57
N THR A 138 10.53 -3.23 0.52
CA THR A 138 10.82 -2.43 -0.68
C THR A 138 9.84 -2.79 -1.79
N ILE A 139 9.34 -1.77 -2.49
CA ILE A 139 8.31 -1.88 -3.53
C ILE A 139 8.84 -1.44 -4.88
#